data_AF-A0A1I9YW46-F1
#
_entry.id   AF-A0A1I9YW46-F1
#
_cell.length_a   1.000
_cell.length_b   1.000
_cell.length_c   1.000
_cell.angle_alpha   90.00
_cell.angle_beta   90.00
_cell.angle_gamma   90.00
#
_symmetry.space_group_name_H-M   'P 1'
#
loop_
_entity.id
_entity.type
_entity.pdbx_description
1 polymer ?
#
loop_
_entity_poly.entity_id
_entity_poly.type
_entity_poly.pdbx_seq_one_letter_code
_entity_poly.pdbx_strand_id
1 'polypeptide(L)'
;MEIVDIVVEYPSGLTVTDRATFIVDLDQVCISERLAFVIRHLSQSESPPKVSARGADCSLQLEARTDGTFHVASKLADRPERNGLWPKLVGMVKSPTRDQRQQFGRFMHTLSAAAVIGAIGFWHSTSNWSVFNILSEVNLVLAFVLTLYVGMVSMNGE
;
A
#
# COMPACT_ATOMS: atom_id res chain seq x y z
N MET A 1 17.57 -2.92 -14.12
CA MET A 1 18.46 -2.41 -13.06
C MET A 1 17.69 -1.39 -12.25
N GLU A 2 17.68 -1.50 -10.93
CA GLU A 2 16.89 -0.64 -10.04
C GLU A 2 17.79 -0.08 -8.93
N ILE A 3 17.56 1.17 -8.51
CA ILE A 3 18.33 1.78 -7.40
C ILE A 3 17.65 1.38 -6.09
N VAL A 4 18.42 0.80 -5.18
CA VAL A 4 17.96 0.37 -3.85
C VAL A 4 18.82 1.03 -2.78
N ASP A 5 18.23 1.35 -1.63
CA ASP A 5 18.99 1.80 -0.47
C ASP A 5 19.52 0.56 0.28
N ILE A 6 20.82 0.49 0.51
CA ILE A 6 21.45 -0.58 1.28
C ILE A 6 21.77 -0.07 2.68
N VAL A 7 21.39 -0.85 3.68
CA VAL A 7 21.63 -0.59 5.11
C VAL A 7 22.47 -1.73 5.66
N VAL A 8 23.65 -1.39 6.16
CA VAL A 8 24.63 -2.29 6.77
C VAL A 8 24.67 -2.00 8.26
N GLU A 9 24.25 -2.95 9.08
CA GLU A 9 24.25 -2.86 10.54
C GLU A 9 25.31 -3.77 11.14
N TYR A 10 26.25 -3.18 11.87
CA TYR A 10 27.27 -3.90 12.61
C TYR A 10 26.85 -4.18 14.06
N PRO A 11 27.31 -5.29 14.65
CA PRO A 11 27.06 -5.58 16.07
C PRO A 11 27.62 -4.52 17.04
N SER A 12 28.59 -3.72 16.59
CA SER A 12 29.14 -2.57 17.31
C SER A 12 28.13 -1.42 17.50
N GLY A 13 26.98 -1.47 16.81
CA GLY A 13 26.00 -0.39 16.76
C GLY A 13 26.25 0.61 15.63
N LEU A 14 27.25 0.38 14.79
CA LEU A 14 27.50 1.19 13.59
C LEU A 14 26.49 0.81 12.48
N THR A 15 25.79 1.81 11.96
CA THR A 15 24.92 1.66 10.79
C THR A 15 25.44 2.51 9.63
N VAL A 16 25.67 1.88 8.48
CA VAL A 16 26.08 2.54 7.24
C VAL A 16 24.99 2.38 6.19
N THR A 17 24.50 3.50 5.66
CA THR A 17 23.47 3.53 4.62
C THR A 17 24.04 4.14 3.34
N ASP A 18 23.84 3.49 2.20
CA ASP A 18 24.25 3.98 0.88
C ASP A 18 23.23 3.58 -0.21
N ARG A 19 23.45 4.02 -1.45
CA ARG A 19 22.71 3.58 -2.62
C ARG A 19 23.46 2.47 -3.35
N ALA A 20 22.72 1.45 -3.77
CA ALA A 20 23.21 0.34 -4.56
C ALA A 20 22.33 0.11 -5.79
N THR A 21 22.86 -0.59 -6.78
CA THR A 21 22.12 -0.97 -8.00
C THR A 21 21.80 -2.45 -7.95
N PHE A 22 20.52 -2.79 -7.94
CA PHE A 22 20.06 -4.16 -8.05
C PHE A 22 19.93 -4.57 -9.53
N ILE A 23 20.62 -5.65 -9.90
CA ILE A 23 20.55 -6.27 -11.22
C ILE A 23 19.62 -7.48 -11.13
N VAL A 24 18.37 -7.28 -11.57
CA VAL A 24 17.28 -8.27 -11.53
C VAL A 24 17.64 -9.57 -12.25
N ASP A 25 18.35 -9.47 -13.39
CA ASP A 25 18.69 -10.62 -14.23
C ASP A 25 19.74 -11.54 -13.60
N LEU A 26 20.56 -11.01 -12.70
CA LEU A 26 21.67 -11.72 -12.06
C LEU A 26 21.43 -11.98 -10.56
N ASP A 27 20.31 -11.49 -10.01
CA ASP A 27 19.97 -11.51 -8.59
C ASP A 27 21.13 -11.00 -7.69
N GLN A 28 21.77 -9.93 -8.16
CA GLN A 28 22.97 -9.35 -7.55
C GLN A 28 22.76 -7.88 -7.22
N VAL A 29 23.25 -7.46 -6.06
CA VAL A 29 23.29 -6.06 -5.64
C VAL A 29 24.71 -5.53 -5.83
N CYS A 30 24.87 -4.60 -6.76
CA CYS A 30 26.11 -3.88 -7.00
C CYS A 30 26.17 -2.66 -6.07
N ILE A 31 27.09 -2.70 -5.10
CA ILE A 31 27.33 -1.59 -4.18
C ILE A 31 28.35 -0.59 -4.73
N SER A 32 28.38 0.61 -4.14
CA SER A 32 29.42 1.58 -4.45
C SER A 32 30.81 1.08 -4.01
N GLU A 33 31.85 1.45 -4.74
CA GLU A 33 33.24 1.11 -4.38
C GLU A 33 33.62 1.65 -3.00
N ARG A 34 33.06 2.82 -2.62
CA ARG A 34 33.26 3.44 -1.32
C ARG A 34 32.69 2.58 -0.19
N LEU A 35 31.46 2.08 -0.36
CA LEU A 35 30.85 1.17 0.61
C LEU A 35 31.61 -0.16 0.67
N ALA A 36 32.06 -0.68 -0.47
CA ALA A 36 32.84 -1.91 -0.53
C ALA A 36 34.16 -1.79 0.25
N PHE A 37 34.83 -0.63 0.13
CA PHE A 37 36.03 -0.32 0.90
C PHE A 37 35.77 -0.30 2.41
N VAL A 38 34.72 0.38 2.84
CA VAL A 38 34.35 0.47 4.27
C VAL A 38 34.04 -0.91 4.85
N ILE A 39 33.26 -1.73 4.14
CA ILE A 39 32.91 -3.08 4.60
C ILE A 39 34.17 -3.97 4.71
N ARG A 40 35.06 -3.92 3.71
CA ARG A 40 36.32 -4.69 3.73
C ARG A 40 37.27 -4.26 4.84
N HIS A 41 37.29 -2.98 5.19
CA HIS A 41 38.11 -2.50 6.28
C HIS A 41 37.54 -2.93 7.64
N LEU A 42 36.23 -2.77 7.82
CA LEU A 42 35.55 -3.17 9.06
C LEU A 42 35.51 -4.68 9.26
N SER A 43 35.52 -5.49 8.19
CA SER A 43 35.61 -6.94 8.32
C SER A 43 36.93 -7.44 8.93
N GLN A 44 37.95 -6.59 9.04
CA GLN A 44 39.22 -6.93 9.68
C GLN A 44 39.14 -6.81 11.21
N SER A 45 38.26 -5.97 11.73
CA SER A 45 38.15 -5.67 13.16
C SER A 45 36.82 -6.09 13.79
N GLU A 46 35.76 -6.24 12.98
CA GLU A 46 34.40 -6.48 13.46
C GLU A 46 33.82 -7.81 12.99
N SER A 47 32.81 -8.27 13.74
CA SER A 47 32.02 -9.44 13.37
C SER A 47 31.14 -9.15 12.13
N PRO A 48 30.72 -10.19 11.37
CA PRO A 48 29.98 -10.01 10.13
C PRO A 48 28.73 -9.11 10.31
N PRO A 49 28.56 -8.08 9.47
CA PRO A 49 27.40 -7.18 9.56
C PRO A 49 26.13 -7.86 9.04
N LYS A 50 24.98 -7.41 9.55
CA LYS A 50 23.68 -7.68 8.92
C LYS A 50 23.48 -6.69 7.78
N VAL A 51 23.26 -7.21 6.57
CA VAL A 51 23.05 -6.37 5.39
C VAL A 51 21.62 -6.51 4.91
N SER A 52 20.95 -5.38 4.74
CA SER A 52 19.60 -5.33 4.19
C SER A 52 19.56 -4.32 3.04
N ALA A 53 18.80 -4.63 1.99
CA ALA A 53 18.49 -3.71 0.92
C ALA A 53 17.00 -3.39 0.95
N ARG A 54 16.68 -2.09 0.92
CA ARG A 54 15.33 -1.54 0.86
C ARG A 54 15.16 -0.83 -0.47
N GLY A 55 14.37 -1.42 -1.36
CA GLY A 55 13.84 -0.78 -2.56
C GLY A 55 12.42 -0.24 -2.31
N ALA A 56 11.86 0.44 -3.30
CA ALA A 56 10.50 0.95 -3.24
C ALA A 56 9.46 -0.15 -2.95
N ASP A 57 9.71 -1.38 -3.42
CA ASP A 57 8.79 -2.51 -3.32
C ASP A 57 9.41 -3.79 -2.70
N CYS A 58 10.64 -3.74 -2.18
CA CYS A 58 11.37 -4.93 -1.68
C CYS A 58 12.23 -4.64 -0.45
N SER A 59 12.13 -5.48 0.59
CA SER A 59 13.09 -5.55 1.70
C SER A 59 13.83 -6.89 1.63
N LEU A 60 15.05 -6.89 1.11
CA LEU A 60 15.87 -8.09 0.92
C LEU A 60 16.93 -8.16 2.02
N GLN A 61 17.03 -9.29 2.72
CA GLN A 61 18.21 -9.57 3.54
C GLN A 61 19.30 -10.16 2.63
N LEU A 62 20.47 -9.54 2.66
CA LEU A 62 21.62 -9.92 1.87
C LEU A 62 22.62 -10.64 2.78
N GLU A 63 23.17 -11.77 2.35
CA GLU A 63 24.35 -12.32 3.04
C GLU A 63 25.59 -11.58 2.55
N ALA A 64 26.35 -11.06 3.50
CA ALA A 64 27.64 -10.47 3.22
C ALA A 64 28.65 -11.57 2.86
N ARG A 65 29.00 -11.68 1.59
CA ARG A 65 30.15 -12.49 1.17
C ARG A 65 31.39 -11.60 1.10
N THR A 66 32.51 -12.15 1.56
CA THR A 66 33.81 -11.49 1.71
C THR A 66 34.49 -11.06 0.40
N ASP A 67 33.89 -11.36 -0.76
CA ASP A 67 34.37 -10.95 -2.09
C ASP A 67 33.92 -9.54 -2.49
N GLY A 68 32.96 -8.94 -1.76
CA GLY A 68 32.37 -7.65 -2.09
C GLY A 68 31.21 -7.74 -3.09
N THR A 69 30.75 -8.96 -3.37
CA THR A 69 29.51 -9.23 -4.11
C THR A 69 28.46 -9.78 -3.15
N PHE A 70 27.32 -9.10 -3.07
CA PHE A 70 26.21 -9.50 -2.20
C PHE A 70 25.20 -10.30 -3.03
N HIS A 71 25.05 -11.57 -2.68
CA HIS A 71 24.00 -12.43 -3.25
C HIS A 71 22.78 -12.44 -2.32
N VAL A 72 21.59 -12.48 -2.91
CA VAL A 72 20.33 -12.58 -2.19
C VAL A 72 20.24 -13.97 -1.56
N ALA A 73 20.52 -14.05 -0.26
CA ALA A 73 20.67 -15.33 0.45
C ALA A 73 19.37 -16.07 0.71
N SER A 74 18.26 -15.35 0.73
CA SER A 74 16.96 -15.99 0.78
C SER A 74 15.96 -15.11 0.06
N LYS A 75 15.27 -15.70 -0.91
CA LYS A 75 13.89 -15.31 -1.22
C LYS A 75 13.08 -15.54 0.06
N LEU A 76 13.18 -14.64 1.04
CA LEU A 76 12.12 -14.53 2.02
C LEU A 76 10.90 -14.10 1.21
N ALA A 77 9.95 -15.02 1.15
CA ALA A 77 8.81 -15.02 0.26
C ALA A 77 7.97 -13.75 0.44
N ASP A 78 8.26 -12.72 -0.34
CA ASP A 78 7.28 -11.72 -0.76
C ASP A 78 7.79 -11.03 -2.03
N ARG A 79 8.00 -11.82 -3.10
CA ARG A 79 7.71 -11.26 -4.42
C ARG A 79 6.19 -11.35 -4.54
N PRO A 80 5.42 -10.25 -4.48
CA PRO A 80 4.18 -10.21 -5.22
C PRO A 80 4.58 -10.24 -6.70
N GLU A 81 4.89 -11.43 -7.20
CA GLU A 81 4.71 -11.72 -8.60
C GLU A 81 3.24 -11.45 -8.90
N ARG A 82 2.98 -10.27 -9.47
CA ARG A 82 1.99 -10.08 -10.50
C ARG A 82 2.16 -8.69 -11.10
N ASN A 83 2.89 -8.65 -12.21
CA ASN A 83 2.73 -7.66 -13.27
C ASN A 83 1.34 -7.81 -13.92
N GLY A 84 0.29 -7.63 -13.13
CA GLY A 84 -1.10 -7.62 -13.58
C GLY A 84 -1.81 -6.44 -12.94
N LEU A 85 -2.53 -5.67 -13.74
CA LEU A 85 -3.38 -4.58 -13.26
C LEU A 85 -4.42 -5.09 -12.24
N TRP A 86 -4.85 -6.35 -12.37
CA TRP A 86 -5.85 -6.99 -11.52
C TRP A 86 -5.50 -7.04 -10.03
N PRO A 87 -4.36 -7.62 -9.59
CA PRO A 87 -4.00 -7.62 -8.17
C PRO A 87 -3.71 -6.23 -7.62
N LYS A 88 -3.20 -5.27 -8.42
CA LYS A 88 -3.09 -3.87 -8.02
C LYS A 88 -4.46 -3.21 -7.80
N LEU A 89 -5.43 -3.49 -8.67
CA LEU A 89 -6.82 -3.03 -8.52
C LEU A 89 -7.48 -3.67 -7.28
N VAL A 90 -7.30 -4.97 -7.07
CA VAL A 90 -7.82 -5.67 -5.88
C VAL A 90 -7.18 -5.13 -4.60
N GLY A 91 -5.88 -4.85 -4.61
CA GLY A 91 -5.18 -4.21 -3.50
C GLY A 91 -5.71 -2.80 -3.20
N MET A 92 -5.95 -2.00 -4.25
CA MET A 92 -6.51 -0.65 -4.13
C MET A 92 -7.94 -0.64 -3.59
N VAL A 93 -8.75 -1.66 -3.92
CA VAL A 93 -10.09 -1.84 -3.35
C VAL A 93 -10.06 -2.31 -1.90
N LYS A 94 -9.08 -3.15 -1.52
CA LYS A 94 -8.95 -3.67 -0.14
C LYS A 94 -8.38 -2.63 0.83
N SER A 95 -7.51 -1.74 0.36
CA SER A 95 -6.85 -0.72 1.18
C SER A 95 -6.92 0.64 0.50
N PRO A 96 -8.11 1.28 0.44
CA PRO A 96 -8.28 2.57 -0.20
C PRO A 96 -7.46 3.66 0.51
N THR A 97 -6.84 4.55 -0.25
CA THR A 97 -6.08 5.67 0.31
C THR A 97 -7.00 6.66 1.03
N ARG A 98 -6.44 7.49 1.92
CA ARG A 98 -7.21 8.53 2.64
C ARG A 98 -8.00 9.43 1.69
N ASP A 99 -7.39 9.86 0.58
CA ASP A 99 -8.05 10.71 -0.40
C ASP A 99 -9.18 9.99 -1.14
N GLN A 100 -8.99 8.71 -1.48
CA GLN A 100 -10.04 7.89 -2.10
C GLN A 100 -11.22 7.69 -1.15
N ARG A 101 -10.96 7.45 0.14
CA ARG A 101 -11.99 7.38 1.19
C ARG A 101 -12.75 8.70 1.33
N GLN A 102 -12.05 9.84 1.31
CA GLN A 102 -12.71 11.15 1.38
C GLN A 102 -13.58 11.43 0.15
N GLN A 103 -13.11 11.10 -1.06
CA GLN A 103 -13.90 11.26 -2.27
C GLN A 103 -15.13 10.34 -2.27
N PHE A 104 -14.95 9.08 -1.87
CA PHE A 104 -16.06 8.15 -1.70
C PHE A 104 -17.07 8.66 -0.67
N GLY A 105 -16.62 9.17 0.47
CA GLY A 105 -17.49 9.76 1.49
C GLY A 105 -18.33 10.92 0.96
N ARG A 106 -17.73 11.85 0.21
CA ARG A 106 -18.44 12.95 -0.46
C ARG A 106 -19.46 12.42 -1.46
N PHE A 107 -19.09 11.43 -2.25
CA PHE A 107 -20.01 10.79 -3.19
C PHE A 107 -21.20 10.15 -2.47
N MET A 108 -20.97 9.42 -1.37
CA MET A 108 -22.04 8.84 -0.55
C MET A 108 -22.96 9.91 0.05
N HIS A 109 -22.44 11.06 0.47
CA HIS A 109 -23.26 12.20 0.88
C HIS A 109 -24.12 12.77 -0.26
N THR A 110 -23.60 12.83 -1.49
CA THR A 110 -24.42 13.26 -2.65
C THR A 110 -25.54 12.27 -2.98
N LEU A 111 -25.28 10.96 -2.89
CA LEU A 111 -26.29 9.92 -3.02
C LEU A 111 -27.36 10.03 -1.94
N SER A 112 -26.96 10.30 -0.69
CA SER A 112 -27.86 10.56 0.43
C SER A 112 -28.77 11.75 0.13
N ALA A 113 -28.22 12.88 -0.32
CA ALA A 113 -29.02 14.04 -0.72
C ALA A 113 -30.00 13.71 -1.86
N ALA A 114 -29.55 12.97 -2.88
CA ALA A 114 -30.39 12.53 -3.98
C ALA A 114 -31.53 11.60 -3.52
N ALA A 115 -31.26 10.70 -2.56
CA ALA A 115 -32.29 9.82 -1.99
C ALA A 115 -33.38 10.59 -1.25
N VAL A 116 -33.02 11.64 -0.49
CA VAL A 116 -34.01 12.52 0.18
C VAL A 116 -34.85 13.28 -0.82
N ILE A 117 -34.21 13.89 -1.83
CA ILE A 117 -34.92 14.60 -2.89
C ILE A 117 -35.86 13.64 -3.62
N GLY A 118 -35.40 12.41 -3.88
CA GLY A 118 -36.20 11.33 -4.46
C GLY A 118 -37.41 10.96 -3.61
N ALA A 119 -37.23 10.79 -2.29
CA ALA A 119 -38.32 10.48 -1.35
C ALA A 119 -39.38 11.59 -1.34
N ILE A 120 -38.95 12.85 -1.20
CA ILE A 120 -39.86 14.00 -1.24
C ILE A 120 -40.61 14.07 -2.57
N GLY A 121 -39.92 13.87 -3.70
CA GLY A 121 -40.53 13.86 -5.02
C GLY A 121 -41.51 12.70 -5.21
N PHE A 122 -41.18 11.51 -4.71
CA PHE A 122 -42.02 10.32 -4.78
C PHE A 122 -43.28 10.49 -3.93
N TRP A 123 -43.12 10.99 -2.69
CA TRP A 123 -44.22 11.32 -1.79
C TRP A 123 -45.20 12.30 -2.44
N HIS A 124 -44.69 13.41 -3.00
CA HIS A 124 -45.54 14.44 -3.61
C HIS A 124 -46.23 14.02 -4.91
N SER A 125 -45.63 13.09 -5.66
CA SER A 125 -46.20 12.59 -6.93
C SER A 125 -47.14 11.40 -6.75
N THR A 126 -47.20 10.80 -5.56
CA THR A 126 -48.00 9.61 -5.27
C THR A 126 -49.38 9.99 -4.72
N SER A 127 -50.41 9.89 -5.57
CA SER A 127 -51.80 10.10 -5.14
C SER A 127 -52.48 8.84 -4.58
N ASN A 128 -52.02 7.65 -4.97
CA ASN A 128 -52.57 6.37 -4.53
C ASN A 128 -51.49 5.53 -3.82
N TRP A 129 -51.69 5.28 -2.53
CA TRP A 129 -50.75 4.52 -1.70
C TRP A 129 -51.06 3.03 -1.77
N SER A 130 -50.34 2.32 -2.65
CA SER A 130 -50.28 0.86 -2.68
C SER A 130 -49.14 0.35 -1.79
N VAL A 131 -49.18 -0.93 -1.42
CA VAL A 131 -48.08 -1.59 -0.68
C VAL A 131 -46.74 -1.43 -1.41
N PHE A 132 -46.73 -1.51 -2.74
CA PHE A 132 -45.51 -1.31 -3.54
C PHE A 132 -44.97 0.13 -3.44
N ASN A 133 -45.85 1.14 -3.43
CA ASN A 133 -45.43 2.53 -3.29
C ASN A 133 -44.88 2.80 -1.89
N ILE A 134 -45.49 2.21 -0.86
CA ILE A 134 -44.97 2.28 0.51
C ILE A 134 -43.56 1.67 0.58
N LEU A 135 -43.35 0.49 -0.02
CA LEU A 135 -42.03 -0.14 -0.05
C LEU A 135 -40.98 0.70 -0.80
N SER A 136 -41.35 1.32 -1.92
CA SER A 136 -40.47 2.23 -2.66
C SER A 136 -40.05 3.44 -1.84
N GLU A 137 -40.99 4.07 -1.14
CA GLU A 137 -40.72 5.20 -0.25
C GLU A 137 -39.80 4.80 0.90
N VAL A 138 -40.09 3.67 1.56
CA VAL A 138 -39.24 3.11 2.63
C VAL A 138 -37.83 2.82 2.12
N ASN A 139 -37.68 2.29 0.90
CA ASN A 139 -36.38 2.04 0.29
C ASN A 139 -35.59 3.34 0.05
N LEU A 140 -36.24 4.43 -0.35
CA LEU A 140 -35.57 5.73 -0.51
C LEU A 140 -35.08 6.28 0.83
N VAL A 141 -35.91 6.20 1.88
CA VAL A 141 -35.51 6.60 3.24
C VAL A 141 -34.36 5.74 3.76
N LEU A 142 -34.42 4.42 3.53
CA LEU A 142 -33.37 3.50 3.94
C LEU A 142 -32.06 3.75 3.17
N ALA A 143 -32.15 3.99 1.85
CA ALA A 143 -31.01 4.39 1.04
C ALA A 143 -30.38 5.70 1.55
N PHE A 144 -31.18 6.70 1.94
CA PHE A 144 -30.69 7.92 2.56
C PHE A 144 -29.87 7.63 3.82
N VAL A 145 -30.43 6.88 4.77
CA VAL A 145 -29.77 6.59 6.06
C VAL A 145 -28.48 5.80 5.86
N LEU A 146 -28.52 4.73 5.04
CA LEU A 146 -27.35 3.90 4.78
C LEU A 146 -26.24 4.67 4.10
N THR A 147 -26.57 5.45 3.06
CA THR A 147 -25.56 6.20 2.31
C THR A 147 -24.96 7.33 3.15
N LEU A 148 -25.77 8.01 3.97
CA LEU A 148 -25.29 9.02 4.91
C LEU A 148 -24.34 8.40 5.94
N TYR A 149 -24.72 7.28 6.54
CA TYR A 149 -23.91 6.58 7.54
C TYR A 149 -22.58 6.10 6.95
N VAL A 150 -22.62 5.42 5.80
CA VAL A 150 -21.40 4.95 5.11
C VAL A 150 -20.51 6.13 4.71
N GLY A 151 -21.09 7.25 4.28
CA GLY A 151 -20.34 8.47 3.99
C GLY A 151 -19.56 8.99 5.21
N MET A 152 -20.24 9.10 6.36
CA MET A 152 -19.61 9.53 7.63
C MET A 152 -18.50 8.57 8.07
N VAL A 153 -18.75 7.25 8.05
CA VAL A 153 -17.76 6.24 8.43
C VAL A 153 -16.57 6.26 7.47
N SER A 154 -16.81 6.44 6.17
CA SER A 154 -15.73 6.47 5.18
C SER A 154 -14.77 7.63 5.41
N MET A 155 -15.28 8.79 5.82
CA MET A 155 -14.47 9.98 6.11
C MET A 155 -13.76 9.94 7.47
N ASN A 156 -14.23 9.11 8.41
CA ASN A 156 -13.63 8.93 9.73
C ASN A 156 -12.58 7.81 9.71
N GLY A 157 -11.30 8.16 9.68
CA GLY A 157 -10.19 7.23 9.95
C GLY A 157 -8.88 7.76 9.39
N GLU A 158 -7.86 7.81 10.24
CA GLU A 158 -6.45 7.94 9.85
C GLU A 158 -5.95 6.65 9.21
#